data_AF-A0A8J3D609-F1
#
_entry.id   AF-A0A8J3D609-F1
#
_cell.length_a   1.000
_cell.length_b   1.000
_cell.length_c   1.000
_cell.angle_alpha   90.00
_cell.angle_beta   90.00
_cell.angle_gamma   90.00
#
_symmetry.space_group_name_H-M   'P 1'
#
loop_
_entity.id
_entity.type
_entity.pdbx_description
1 polymer ?
#
loop_
_entity_poly.entity_id
_entity_poly.type
_entity_poly.pdbx_seq_one_letter_code
_entity_poly.pdbx_strand_id
1 'polypeptide(L)' 'MKKQSRTEELIEKIKVRLNELDFLLMLPPDEIDDEEFEELRKEAIRLRDTLKMLE' A
#
# COMPACT_ATOMS: atom_id res chain seq x y z
N MET A 1 7.64 13.96 23.93
CA MET A 1 7.28 13.12 22.76
C MET A 1 5.86 13.45 22.39
N LYS A 2 5.60 14.01 21.19
CA LYS A 2 4.22 14.26 20.73
C LYS A 2 3.55 12.89 20.58
N LYS A 3 2.40 12.68 21.23
CA LYS A 3 1.58 11.49 20.98
C LYS A 3 1.07 11.63 19.55
N GLN A 4 1.57 10.78 18.66
CA GLN A 4 1.05 10.65 17.31
C GLN A 4 -0.40 10.17 17.42
N SER A 5 -1.31 10.77 16.66
CA SER A 5 -2.69 10.32 16.67
C SER A 5 -2.78 8.93 16.04
N ARG A 6 -3.76 8.14 16.48
CA ARG A 6 -4.01 6.80 15.90
C ARG A 6 -4.24 6.87 14.37
N THR A 7 -4.76 7.99 13.89
CA THR A 7 -4.96 8.30 12.47
C THR A 7 -3.63 8.54 11.76
N GLU A 8 -2.73 9.34 12.35
CA GLU A 8 -1.39 9.58 11.80
C GLU A 8 -0.57 8.30 11.71
N GLU A 9 -0.61 7.44 12.74
CA GLU A 9 0.05 6.13 12.69
C GLU A 9 -0.52 5.22 11.59
N LEU A 10 -1.83 5.28 11.37
CA LEU A 10 -2.49 4.50 10.30
C LEU A 10 -2.10 5.03 8.91
N ILE A 11 -2.07 6.35 8.73
CA ILE A 11 -1.62 7.00 7.50
C ILE A 11 -0.19 6.60 7.16
N GLU A 12 0.72 6.61 8.14
CA GLU A 12 2.11 6.18 7.93
C GLU A 12 2.21 4.72 7.52
N LYS A 13 1.48 3.82 8.20
CA LYS A 13 1.44 2.40 7.83
C LYS A 13 0.93 2.18 6.41
N ILE A 14 -0.12 2.89 6.01
CA ILE A 14 -0.66 2.82 4.65
C ILE A 14 0.38 3.30 3.63
N LYS A 15 1.09 4.42 3.91
CA LYS A 15 2.15 4.94 3.03
C LYS A 15 3.32 3.98 2.88
N VAL A 16 3.75 3.34 3.99
CA VAL A 16 4.80 2.31 3.96
C VAL A 16 4.36 1.12 3.10
N ARG A 17 3.15 0.60 3.32
CA ARG A 17 2.64 -0.53 2.55
C ARG A 17 2.46 -0.21 1.07
N LEU A 18 2.01 1.00 0.72
CA LEU A 18 1.92 1.44 -0.67
C LEU A 18 3.30 1.46 -1.37
N ASN A 19 4.35 1.87 -0.67
CA ASN A 19 5.71 1.84 -1.20
C ASN A 19 6.21 0.40 -1.43
N GLU A 20 5.93 -0.52 -0.49
CA GLU A 20 6.22 -1.95 -0.69
C GLU A 20 5.50 -2.51 -1.92
N LEU A 21 4.22 -2.18 -2.09
CA LEU A 21 3.43 -2.63 -3.24
C LEU A 21 3.96 -2.04 -4.55
N ASP A 22 4.39 -0.78 -4.57
CA ASP A 22 5.00 -0.18 -5.77
C ASP A 22 6.29 -0.92 -6.16
N PHE A 23 7.10 -1.38 -5.20
CA PHE A 23 8.27 -2.22 -5.49
C PHE A 23 7.87 -3.59 -6.06
N LEU A 24 6.90 -4.25 -5.44
CA LEU A 24 6.45 -5.58 -5.89
C LEU A 24 5.82 -5.54 -7.30
N LEU A 25 5.06 -4.49 -7.62
CA LEU A 25 4.47 -4.30 -8.94
C LEU A 25 5.48 -3.91 -10.04
N MET A 26 6.72 -3.58 -9.65
CA MET A 26 7.84 -3.36 -10.58
C MET A 26 8.69 -4.60 -10.80
N LEU A 27 8.41 -5.71 -10.09
CA LEU A 27 9.15 -6.94 -10.30
C LEU A 27 8.95 -7.47 -11.73
N PRO A 28 9.97 -8.14 -12.28
CA PRO A 28 9.84 -8.81 -13.56
C PRO A 28 8.68 -9.81 -13.58
N PRO A 29 7.97 -9.99 -14.72
CA PRO A 29 6.81 -10.88 -14.84
C PRO A 29 7.15 -12.38 -14.65
N ASP A 30 8.43 -12.74 -14.56
CA ASP A 30 8.92 -14.06 -14.19
C ASP A 30 9.05 -14.27 -12.68
N GLU A 31 8.97 -13.20 -11.88
CA GLU A 31 9.04 -13.26 -10.41
C GLU A 31 7.65 -13.28 -9.74
N ILE A 32 6.60 -12.94 -10.48
CA ILE A 32 5.22 -12.80 -9.99
C ILE A 32 4.25 -13.28 -11.06
N ASP A 33 3.30 -14.13 -10.68
CA ASP A 33 2.25 -14.58 -11.59
C ASP A 33 1.12 -13.54 -11.74
N ASP A 34 0.31 -13.69 -12.79
CA ASP A 34 -0.77 -12.74 -13.12
C ASP A 34 -1.82 -12.63 -12.00
N GLU A 35 -2.05 -13.71 -11.24
CA GLU A 35 -3.03 -13.71 -10.15
C GLU A 35 -2.52 -12.89 -8.97
N GLU A 36 -1.29 -13.14 -8.54
CA GLU A 36 -0.62 -12.38 -7.49
C GLU A 36 -0.46 -10.91 -7.88
N PHE A 37 -0.13 -10.61 -9.15
CA PHE A 37 -0.06 -9.23 -9.64
C PHE A 37 -1.41 -8.50 -9.50
N GLU A 38 -2.51 -9.13 -9.91
CA GLU A 38 -3.83 -8.55 -9.77
C GLU A 38 -4.27 -8.40 -8.31
N GLU A 39 -3.84 -9.29 -7.41
CA GLU A 39 -4.08 -9.15 -5.97
C GLU A 39 -3.33 -7.94 -5.38
N LEU A 40 -2.04 -7.80 -5.66
CA LEU A 40 -1.23 -6.67 -5.22
C LEU A 40 -1.79 -5.35 -5.77
N ARG A 41 -2.23 -5.34 -7.03
CA ARG A 41 -2.88 -4.19 -7.66
C ARG A 41 -4.19 -3.82 -6.96
N LYS A 42 -5.04 -4.80 -6.64
CA LYS A 42 -6.29 -4.57 -5.89
C LYS A 42 -6.03 -4.08 -4.47
N GLU A 43 -4.97 -4.56 -3.82
CA GLU A 43 -4.54 -4.07 -2.51
C GLU A 43 -4.13 -2.60 -2.59
N ALA A 44 -3.27 -2.25 -3.55
CA ALA A 44 -2.78 -0.87 -3.75
C ALA A 44 -3.93 0.12 -3.99
N ILE A 45 -4.94 -0.26 -4.79
CA ILE A 45 -6.14 0.54 -5.03
C ILE A 45 -6.90 0.78 -3.71
N ARG A 46 -7.18 -0.28 -2.95
CA ARG A 46 -7.91 -0.18 -1.66
C ARG A 46 -7.18 0.71 -0.66
N LEU A 47 -5.86 0.60 -0.58
CA LEU A 47 -5.04 1.42 0.30
C LEU A 47 -5.00 2.89 -0.11
N ARG A 48 -4.92 3.19 -1.42
CA ARG A 48 -5.02 4.57 -1.93
C ARG A 48 -6.37 5.20 -1.63
N ASP A 49 -7.46 4.45 -1.79
CA ASP A 49 -8.80 4.94 -1.46
C ASP A 49 -8.97 5.15 0.05
N THR A 50 -8.45 4.24 0.87
CA THR A 50 -8.44 4.40 2.33
C THR A 50 -7.64 5.63 2.75
N LEU A 51 -6.47 5.86 2.14
CA LEU A 51 -5.64 7.03 2.42
C LEU A 51 -6.38 8.33 2.12
N LYS A 52 -7.07 8.41 0.97
CA LYS A 52 -7.88 9.58 0.59
C LYS A 52 -9.04 9.88 1.56
N MET A 53 -9.54 8.87 2.29
CA MET A 53 -10.59 9.07 3.30
C MET A 53 -10.02 9.58 4.63
N LEU A 54 -8.72 9.41 4.86
CA LEU A 54 -8.03 9.79 6.11
C LEU A 54 -7.31 11.15 6.01
N GLU A 55 -7.00 11.62 4.79
CA GLU A 55 -6.45 12.95 4.47
C GLU A 55 -7.55 13.98 4.22
#